data_AF-A0A9W6GG69-F1
#
_entry.id   AF-A0A9W6GG69-F1
#
_cell.length_a   1.000
_cell.length_b   1.000
_cell.length_c   1.000
_cell.angle_alpha   90.00
_cell.angle_beta   90.00
_cell.angle_gamma   90.00
#
_symmetry.space_group_name_H-M   'P 1'
#
loop_
_entity.id
_entity.type
_entity.pdbx_description
1 polymer ?
#
loop_
_entity_poly.entity_id
_entity_poly.type
_entity_poly.pdbx_seq_one_letter_code
_entity_poly.pdbx_strand_id
1 'polypeptide(L)'
;MKLTKILIFLTLLIMPINLQAEVSLKQCNEADIKGVFNLIIYSNSFINDPETFIILDKVDDKIKIVPYAPAFKYRIIENLNEKEALKIVNEILRNPSFVSSIKCSVIDEGENILGYELKPLYFPWIFGILESVETVYKKEGNSIIIFIRLNPMVERQLNSGGDSNKED
;
A
#
# COMPACT_ATOMS: atom_id res chain seq x y z
N MET A 1 13.69 -40.46 35.94
CA MET A 1 12.38 -39.95 35.47
C MET A 1 12.13 -38.45 35.73
N LYS A 2 12.79 -37.81 36.71
CA LYS A 2 12.67 -36.35 36.95
C LYS A 2 13.54 -35.48 36.03
N LEU A 3 14.77 -35.92 35.72
CA LEU A 3 15.68 -35.17 34.83
C LEU A 3 15.17 -35.05 33.39
N THR A 4 14.57 -36.11 32.85
CA THR A 4 14.01 -36.10 31.49
C THR A 4 12.82 -35.16 31.34
N LYS A 5 12.02 -34.97 32.40
CA LYS A 5 10.92 -33.99 32.39
C LYS A 5 11.43 -32.53 32.42
N ILE A 6 12.54 -32.26 33.11
CA ILE A 6 13.17 -30.93 33.15
C ILE A 6 13.79 -30.58 31.80
N LEU A 7 14.44 -31.55 31.14
CA LEU A 7 15.05 -31.33 29.83
C LEU A 7 14.03 -31.01 28.74
N ILE A 8 12.86 -31.66 28.75
CA ILE A 8 11.75 -31.40 27.82
C ILE A 8 11.17 -29.99 28.04
N PHE A 9 11.04 -29.56 29.29
CA PHE A 9 10.54 -28.22 29.63
C PHE A 9 11.52 -27.13 29.19
N LEU A 10 12.83 -27.40 29.29
CA LEU A 10 13.87 -26.48 28.83
C LEU A 10 13.87 -26.37 27.30
N THR A 11 13.69 -27.47 26.56
CA THR A 11 13.64 -27.43 25.08
C THR A 11 12.41 -26.71 24.52
N LEU A 12 11.27 -26.72 25.22
CA LEU A 12 10.08 -25.97 24.80
C LEU A 12 10.24 -24.45 24.97
N LEU A 13 11.11 -23.99 25.88
CA LEU A 13 11.37 -22.57 26.11
C LEU A 13 12.28 -21.94 25.05
N ILE A 14 13.00 -22.76 24.27
CA ILE A 14 13.94 -22.32 23.22
C ILE A 14 13.32 -22.48 21.84
N MET A 15 12.05 -22.89 21.73
CA MET A 15 11.39 -22.83 20.42
C MET A 15 11.33 -21.36 20.01
N PRO A 16 11.97 -20.97 18.89
CA PRO A 16 11.81 -19.63 18.38
C PRO A 16 10.32 -19.47 18.13
N ILE A 17 9.71 -18.53 18.85
CA ILE A 17 8.40 -18.02 18.48
C ILE A 17 8.58 -17.64 17.01
N ASN A 18 7.92 -18.35 16.10
CA ASN A 18 7.86 -17.99 14.70
C ASN A 18 7.15 -16.64 14.66
N LEU A 19 7.92 -15.58 14.87
CA LEU A 19 7.54 -14.22 14.63
C LEU A 19 7.38 -14.19 13.12
N GLN A 20 6.18 -14.49 12.64
CA GLN A 20 5.83 -14.23 11.25
C GLN A 20 6.18 -12.77 11.04
N ALA A 21 7.17 -12.52 10.19
CA ALA A 21 7.63 -11.17 9.96
C ALA A 21 6.44 -10.37 9.44
N GLU A 22 5.99 -9.42 10.27
CA GLU A 22 4.85 -8.59 9.97
C GLU A 22 5.25 -7.65 8.83
N VAL A 23 4.38 -7.52 7.83
CA VAL A 23 4.60 -6.55 6.75
C VAL A 23 4.52 -5.16 7.37
N SER A 24 5.59 -4.38 7.24
CA SER A 24 5.67 -3.06 7.84
C SER A 24 5.79 -1.96 6.79
N LEU A 25 5.24 -0.79 7.11
CA LEU A 25 5.33 0.41 6.29
C LEU A 25 6.21 1.42 7.00
N LYS A 26 7.32 1.80 6.36
CA LYS A 26 8.24 2.82 6.88
C LYS A 26 8.35 3.97 5.90
N GLN A 27 8.27 5.20 6.38
CA GLN A 27 8.41 6.38 5.52
C GLN A 27 9.73 6.33 4.73
N CYS A 28 9.67 6.63 3.43
CA CYS A 28 10.85 6.78 2.57
C CYS A 28 10.92 8.15 1.91
N ASN A 29 12.08 8.42 1.32
CA ASN A 29 12.24 9.43 0.27
C ASN A 29 12.12 8.75 -1.10
N GLU A 30 11.49 9.41 -2.07
CA GLU A 30 11.42 8.94 -3.46
C GLU A 30 12.80 8.69 -4.07
N ALA A 31 13.83 9.43 -3.64
CA ALA A 31 15.21 9.27 -4.10
C ALA A 31 15.84 7.90 -3.72
N ASP A 32 15.30 7.24 -2.70
CA ASP A 32 15.79 5.95 -2.20
C ASP A 32 15.15 4.76 -2.93
N ILE A 33 14.20 5.01 -3.83
CA ILE A 33 13.55 3.98 -4.64
C ILE A 33 14.54 3.47 -5.68
N LYS A 34 14.90 2.19 -5.59
CA LYS A 34 15.86 1.53 -6.51
C LYS A 34 15.36 0.14 -6.91
N GLY A 35 15.49 -0.19 -8.20
CA GLY A 35 15.22 -1.54 -8.70
C GLY A 35 14.41 -1.57 -10.01
N VAL A 36 13.83 -2.74 -10.25
CA VAL A 36 12.89 -3.02 -11.34
C VAL A 36 11.56 -3.40 -10.70
N PHE A 37 10.48 -2.83 -11.21
CA PHE A 37 9.18 -2.87 -10.56
C PHE A 37 8.08 -3.31 -11.51
N ASN A 38 7.11 -4.04 -10.96
CA ASN A 38 5.75 -4.08 -11.50
C ASN A 38 4.98 -2.93 -10.85
N LEU A 39 4.59 -1.96 -11.65
CA LEU A 39 3.86 -0.77 -11.20
C LEU A 39 2.36 -1.07 -11.18
N ILE A 40 1.78 -1.07 -9.99
CA ILE A 40 0.35 -1.29 -9.76
C ILE A 40 -0.30 0.07 -9.53
N ILE A 41 -1.15 0.49 -10.46
CA ILE A 41 -1.95 1.72 -10.35
C ILE A 41 -3.32 1.31 -9.83
N TYR A 42 -3.65 1.69 -8.60
CA TYR A 42 -4.98 1.49 -8.06
C TYR A 42 -5.87 2.70 -8.35
N SER A 43 -7.08 2.45 -8.82
CA SER A 43 -8.02 3.45 -9.32
C SER A 43 -7.45 4.32 -10.45
N ASN A 44 -7.51 5.65 -10.37
CA ASN A 44 -7.19 6.60 -11.44
C ASN A 44 -8.25 6.67 -12.56
N SER A 45 -9.53 6.69 -12.17
CA SER A 45 -10.64 6.84 -13.13
C SER A 45 -10.85 8.29 -13.58
N PHE A 46 -10.42 9.27 -12.79
CA PHE A 46 -10.53 10.70 -13.05
C PHE A 46 -9.42 11.49 -12.33
N ILE A 47 -9.22 12.75 -12.71
CA ILE A 47 -8.02 13.57 -12.40
C ILE A 47 -7.73 13.79 -10.90
N ASN A 48 -8.71 13.55 -10.03
CA ASN A 48 -8.62 13.69 -8.58
C ASN A 48 -9.35 12.53 -7.88
N ASP A 49 -9.26 11.33 -8.44
CA ASP A 49 -9.86 10.15 -7.84
C ASP A 49 -9.23 9.86 -6.46
N PRO A 50 -10.01 9.98 -5.36
CA PRO A 50 -9.48 9.92 -4.00
C PRO A 50 -9.04 8.52 -3.58
N GLU A 51 -9.36 7.48 -4.35
CA GLU A 51 -8.83 6.14 -4.14
C GLU A 51 -7.46 5.93 -4.79
N THR A 52 -6.94 6.91 -5.54
CA THR A 52 -5.73 6.71 -6.37
C THR A 52 -4.46 6.63 -5.53
N PHE A 53 -3.73 5.52 -5.66
CA PHE A 53 -2.37 5.35 -5.16
C PHE A 53 -1.63 4.33 -6.03
N ILE A 54 -0.30 4.27 -5.87
CA ILE A 54 0.56 3.39 -6.67
C ILE A 54 1.41 2.51 -5.77
N ILE A 55 1.58 1.26 -6.19
CA ILE A 55 2.58 0.35 -5.62
C ILE A 55 3.67 0.08 -6.66
N LEU A 56 4.92 0.10 -6.20
CA LEU A 56 6.08 -0.41 -6.91
C LEU A 56 6.43 -1.78 -6.32
N ASP A 57 5.93 -2.85 -6.93
CA ASP A 57 6.20 -4.23 -6.51
C ASP A 57 7.53 -4.71 -7.09
N LYS A 58 8.48 -5.10 -6.23
CA LYS A 58 9.85 -5.41 -6.66
C LYS A 58 9.89 -6.76 -7.39
N VAL A 59 10.57 -6.82 -8.54
CA VAL A 59 10.52 -8.04 -9.39
C VAL A 59 11.42 -9.18 -8.87
N ASP A 60 12.44 -8.88 -8.07
CA ASP A 60 13.51 -9.83 -7.70
C ASP A 60 13.31 -10.56 -6.34
N ASP A 61 12.21 -10.31 -5.62
CA ASP A 61 11.99 -10.81 -4.26
C ASP A 61 11.11 -12.10 -4.18
N LYS A 62 10.56 -12.55 -5.31
CA LYS A 62 9.61 -13.68 -5.46
C LYS A 62 8.28 -13.53 -4.71
N ILE A 63 8.02 -12.36 -4.12
CA ILE A 63 6.75 -12.02 -3.50
C ILE A 63 5.94 -11.22 -4.52
N LYS A 64 4.62 -11.42 -4.51
CA LYS A 64 3.72 -10.62 -5.35
C LYS A 64 2.83 -9.77 -4.49
N ILE A 65 2.77 -8.48 -4.77
CA ILE A 65 1.84 -7.59 -4.10
C ILE A 65 0.54 -7.52 -4.93
N VAL A 66 -0.61 -7.77 -4.30
CA VAL A 66 -1.90 -7.90 -5.00
C VAL A 66 -2.98 -7.11 -4.26
N PRO A 67 -3.67 -6.17 -4.93
CA PRO A 67 -4.86 -5.54 -4.37
C PRO A 67 -5.99 -6.54 -4.13
N TYR A 68 -6.60 -6.51 -2.95
CA TYR A 68 -7.87 -7.19 -2.68
C TYR A 68 -9.02 -6.40 -3.31
N ALA A 69 -9.10 -6.44 -4.63
CA ALA A 69 -10.10 -5.73 -5.41
C ALA A 69 -10.36 -6.43 -6.76
N PRO A 70 -11.49 -6.16 -7.42
CA PRO A 70 -11.73 -6.63 -8.78
C PRO A 70 -10.65 -6.14 -9.75
N ALA A 71 -10.30 -6.94 -10.76
CA ALA A 71 -9.22 -6.63 -11.71
C ALA A 71 -9.42 -5.32 -12.49
N PHE A 72 -10.66 -4.82 -12.63
CA PHE A 72 -10.93 -3.54 -13.30
C PHE A 72 -10.61 -2.30 -12.43
N LYS A 73 -10.41 -2.47 -11.11
CA LYS A 73 -10.07 -1.38 -10.19
C LYS A 73 -8.60 -0.99 -10.23
N TYR A 74 -7.73 -1.78 -10.87
CA TYR A 74 -6.32 -1.48 -10.94
C TYR A 74 -5.72 -1.92 -12.27
N ARG A 75 -4.52 -1.43 -12.58
CA ARG A 75 -3.74 -1.84 -13.75
C ARG A 75 -2.31 -2.14 -13.31
N ILE A 76 -1.68 -3.11 -13.96
CA ILE A 76 -0.29 -3.48 -13.70
C ILE A 76 0.51 -3.20 -14.97
N ILE A 77 1.64 -2.50 -14.82
CA ILE A 77 2.65 -2.32 -15.87
C ILE A 77 3.93 -3.02 -15.39
N GLU A 78 4.34 -4.07 -16.09
CA GLU A 78 5.40 -4.95 -15.63
C GLU A 78 6.80 -4.49 -16.05
N ASN A 79 7.82 -4.89 -15.28
CA ASN A 79 9.24 -4.79 -15.62
C ASN A 79 9.74 -3.36 -15.95
N LEU A 80 9.26 -2.35 -15.22
CA LEU A 80 9.72 -0.97 -15.36
C LEU A 80 11.00 -0.75 -14.56
N ASN A 81 11.96 -0.03 -15.15
CA ASN A 81 13.08 0.47 -14.35
C ASN A 81 12.65 1.65 -13.46
N GLU A 82 13.46 1.98 -12.45
CA GLU A 82 13.25 3.10 -11.53
C GLU A 82 12.79 4.39 -12.23
N LYS A 83 13.49 4.80 -13.31
CA LYS A 83 13.22 6.08 -13.98
C LYS A 83 11.85 6.07 -14.67
N GLU A 84 11.49 4.97 -15.30
CA GLU A 84 10.19 4.80 -15.96
C GLU A 84 9.06 4.76 -14.96
N ALA A 85 9.23 3.98 -13.88
CA ALA A 85 8.25 3.88 -12.81
C ALA A 85 8.00 5.25 -12.16
N LEU A 86 9.05 5.96 -11.75
CA LEU A 86 8.93 7.28 -11.11
C LEU A 86 8.38 8.34 -12.07
N LYS A 87 8.62 8.23 -13.38
CA LYS A 87 7.98 9.11 -14.37
C LYS A 87 6.46 8.93 -14.34
N ILE A 88 5.97 7.70 -14.41
CA ILE A 88 4.54 7.38 -14.39
C ILE A 88 3.91 7.80 -13.05
N VAL A 89 4.60 7.54 -11.94
CA VAL A 89 4.17 7.98 -10.60
C VAL A 89 3.95 9.48 -10.56
N ASN A 90 4.89 10.27 -11.06
CA ASN A 90 4.75 11.71 -11.09
C ASN A 90 3.62 12.17 -12.03
N GLU A 91 3.47 11.54 -13.19
CA GLU A 91 2.37 11.89 -14.12
C GLU A 91 0.98 11.63 -13.52
N ILE A 92 0.82 10.59 -12.72
CA ILE A 92 -0.48 10.21 -12.14
C ILE A 92 -0.75 10.91 -10.80
N LEU A 93 0.23 10.91 -9.88
CA LEU A 93 0.01 11.37 -8.50
C LEU A 93 0.31 12.86 -8.31
N ARG A 94 1.16 13.47 -9.15
CA ARG A 94 1.56 14.87 -8.97
C ARG A 94 0.66 15.79 -9.77
N ASN A 95 -0.41 16.28 -9.14
CA ASN A 95 -1.20 17.38 -9.67
C ASN A 95 -1.07 18.61 -8.74
N PRO A 96 -0.37 19.68 -9.14
CA PRO A 96 -0.12 20.83 -8.26
C PRO A 96 -1.38 21.60 -7.87
N SER A 97 -2.51 21.39 -8.55
CA SER A 97 -3.80 21.99 -8.18
C SER A 97 -4.49 21.28 -7.03
N PHE A 98 -4.17 20.00 -6.78
CA PHE A 98 -4.89 19.15 -5.81
C PHE A 98 -3.99 18.49 -4.78
N VAL A 99 -2.74 18.20 -5.14
CA VAL A 99 -1.79 17.39 -4.38
C VAL A 99 -0.63 18.26 -3.90
N SER A 100 -0.42 18.25 -2.58
CA SER A 100 0.65 18.99 -1.91
C SER A 100 2.01 18.30 -2.02
N SER A 101 2.03 16.97 -1.93
CA SER A 101 3.23 16.13 -1.96
C SER A 101 2.84 14.66 -2.18
N ILE A 102 3.82 13.80 -2.41
CA ILE A 102 3.63 12.35 -2.48
C ILE A 102 4.26 11.74 -1.24
N LYS A 103 3.49 10.93 -0.50
CA LYS A 103 3.98 10.13 0.61
C LYS A 103 4.54 8.83 0.06
N CYS A 104 5.81 8.56 0.34
CA CYS A 104 6.49 7.30 0.06
C CYS A 104 6.54 6.45 1.32
N SER A 105 6.16 5.18 1.24
CA SER A 105 6.37 4.18 2.29
C SER A 105 7.01 2.92 1.74
N VAL A 106 8.12 2.47 2.33
CA VAL A 106 8.75 1.17 2.03
C VAL A 106 7.84 0.08 2.58
N ILE A 107 7.55 -0.92 1.75
CA ILE A 107 6.89 -2.15 2.15
C ILE A 107 8.00 -3.16 2.44
N ASP A 108 8.19 -3.50 3.70
CA ASP A 108 9.22 -4.45 4.11
C ASP A 108 8.68 -5.64 4.90
N GLU A 109 9.45 -6.72 4.86
CA GLU A 109 9.30 -7.87 5.76
C GLU A 109 10.65 -8.10 6.45
N GLY A 110 10.79 -7.57 7.66
CA GLY A 110 12.05 -7.58 8.39
C GLY A 110 13.11 -6.70 7.72
N GLU A 111 14.12 -7.33 7.12
CA GLU A 111 15.20 -6.65 6.40
C GLU A 111 15.01 -6.63 4.88
N ASN A 112 13.96 -7.30 4.36
CA ASN A 112 13.71 -7.40 2.94
C ASN A 112 12.76 -6.29 2.48
N ILE A 113 13.23 -5.44 1.56
CA ILE A 113 12.37 -4.47 0.86
C ILE A 113 11.63 -5.21 -0.26
N LEU A 114 10.31 -5.21 -0.16
CA LEU A 114 9.42 -5.88 -1.11
C LEU A 114 8.85 -4.91 -2.14
N GLY A 115 8.84 -3.63 -1.81
CA GLY A 115 8.34 -2.60 -2.70
C GLY A 115 8.13 -1.27 -2.02
N TYR A 116 7.38 -0.40 -2.69
CA TYR A 116 7.07 0.93 -2.21
C TYR A 116 5.60 1.27 -2.46
N GLU A 117 4.97 1.89 -1.48
CA GLU A 117 3.66 2.52 -1.58
C GLU A 117 3.84 4.03 -1.77
N LEU A 118 3.13 4.58 -2.77
CA LEU A 118 3.13 6.00 -3.10
C LEU A 118 1.70 6.51 -3.07
N LYS A 119 1.41 7.43 -2.15
CA LYS A 119 0.09 8.05 -2.00
C LYS A 119 0.16 9.55 -2.25
N PRO A 120 -0.81 10.14 -2.96
CA PRO A 120 -0.94 11.58 -3.03
C PRO A 120 -1.40 12.12 -1.66
N LEU A 121 -0.72 13.15 -1.17
CA LEU A 121 -1.19 13.94 -0.04
C LEU A 121 -1.92 15.16 -0.60
N TYR A 122 -3.24 15.13 -0.60
CA TYR A 122 -4.08 16.21 -1.10
C TYR A 122 -3.97 17.46 -0.23
N PHE A 123 -4.26 18.62 -0.82
CA PHE A 123 -4.50 19.80 0.00
C PHE A 123 -5.77 19.63 0.84
N PRO A 124 -5.81 20.12 2.10
CA PRO A 124 -6.97 19.95 2.97
C PRO A 124 -8.29 20.46 2.38
N TRP A 125 -8.27 21.47 1.51
CA TRP A 125 -9.48 22.01 0.89
C TRP A 125 -10.08 21.12 -0.22
N ILE A 126 -9.42 20.03 -0.61
CA ILE A 126 -9.95 19.08 -1.61
C ILE A 126 -10.90 18.07 -0.95
N PHE A 127 -10.44 17.41 0.13
CA PHE A 127 -11.18 16.32 0.79
C PHE A 127 -11.31 16.47 2.31
N GLY A 128 -10.89 17.60 2.88
CA GLY A 128 -10.84 17.83 4.34
C GLY A 128 -9.68 17.12 5.05
N ILE A 129 -8.97 16.20 4.38
CA ILE A 129 -7.85 15.42 4.90
C ILE A 129 -6.73 15.34 3.85
N LEU A 130 -5.49 15.13 4.30
CA LEU A 130 -4.34 14.98 3.41
C LEU A 130 -4.33 13.61 2.70
N GLU A 131 -4.49 12.53 3.46
CA GLU A 131 -4.44 11.16 2.94
C GLU A 131 -5.87 10.61 2.87
N SER A 132 -6.40 10.48 1.65
CA SER A 132 -7.77 10.03 1.42
C SER A 132 -7.94 8.51 1.49
N VAL A 133 -6.87 7.75 1.28
CA VAL A 133 -6.90 6.28 1.17
C VAL A 133 -6.08 5.61 2.27
N GLU A 134 -6.70 4.65 2.94
CA GLU A 134 -6.10 3.80 3.97
C GLU A 134 -5.79 2.42 3.37
N THR A 135 -4.63 1.88 3.73
CA THR A 135 -4.13 0.61 3.20
C THR A 135 -3.66 -0.28 4.34
N VAL A 136 -3.97 -1.58 4.25
CA VAL A 136 -3.53 -2.60 5.20
C VAL A 136 -2.96 -3.78 4.42
N TYR A 137 -1.81 -4.27 4.86
CA TYR A 137 -1.05 -5.31 4.17
C TYR A 137 -1.07 -6.61 4.97
N LYS A 138 -1.30 -7.73 4.29
CA LYS A 138 -1.30 -9.06 4.91
C LYS A 138 -0.51 -10.03 4.04
N LYS A 139 0.48 -10.69 4.64
CA LYS A 139 1.22 -11.76 3.96
C LYS A 139 0.40 -13.05 3.92
N GLU A 140 0.30 -13.65 2.75
CA GLU A 140 -0.31 -14.96 2.50
C GLU A 140 0.58 -15.78 1.55
N GLY A 141 1.38 -16.68 2.11
CA GLY A 141 2.34 -17.46 1.34
C GLY A 141 3.38 -16.58 0.64
N ASN A 142 3.41 -16.64 -0.70
CA ASN A 142 4.30 -15.83 -1.54
C ASN A 142 3.61 -14.57 -2.10
N SER A 143 2.58 -14.08 -1.41
CA SER A 143 1.87 -12.88 -1.82
C SER A 143 1.59 -11.97 -0.63
N ILE A 144 1.48 -10.68 -0.91
CA ILE A 144 0.98 -9.69 0.03
C ILE A 144 -0.33 -9.15 -0.52
N ILE A 145 -1.39 -9.32 0.26
CA ILE A 145 -2.71 -8.84 -0.07
C ILE A 145 -2.88 -7.43 0.50
N ILE A 146 -3.23 -6.46 -0.35
CA ILE A 146 -3.52 -5.08 0.06
C ILE A 146 -5.03 -4.90 0.22
N PHE A 147 -5.48 -4.62 1.43
CA PHE A 147 -6.83 -4.15 1.70
C PHE A 147 -6.84 -2.63 1.61
N ILE A 148 -7.78 -2.11 0.83
CA ILE A 148 -7.84 -0.69 0.48
C ILE A 148 -9.18 -0.16 0.92
N ARG A 149 -9.17 0.97 1.61
CA ARG A 149 -10.39 1.63 2.06
C ARG A 149 -10.25 3.14 1.90
N LEU A 150 -11.31 3.77 1.40
CA LEU A 150 -11.40 5.21 1.43
C LEU A 150 -11.64 5.69 2.87
N ASN A 151 -10.99 6.79 3.28
CA ASN A 151 -11.22 7.37 4.58
C ASN A 151 -12.73 7.68 4.75
N PRO A 152 -13.36 7.30 5.87
CA PRO A 152 -14.80 7.44 6.05
C PRO A 152 -15.33 8.87 5.87
N MET A 153 -14.51 9.88 6.15
CA MET A 153 -14.90 11.28 5.94
C MET A 153 -15.02 11.60 4.45
N VAL A 154 -14.06 11.14 3.64
CA VAL A 154 -14.06 11.33 2.19
C VAL A 154 -15.19 10.54 1.55
N GLU A 155 -15.39 9.29 1.99
CA GLU A 155 -16.51 8.45 1.54
C GLU A 155 -17.86 9.12 1.78
N ARG A 156 -18.09 9.71 2.97
CA ARG A 156 -19.31 10.45 3.26
C ARG A 156 -19.45 11.69 2.36
N GLN A 157 -18.37 12.43 2.11
CA GLN A 157 -18.42 13.62 1.24
C GLN A 157 -18.87 13.27 -0.18
N LEU A 158 -18.38 12.16 -0.72
CA LEU A 158 -18.77 11.67 -2.05
C LEU A 158 -20.22 11.17 -2.08
N ASN A 159 -20.66 10.46 -1.04
CA ASN A 159 -21.98 9.83 -1.00
C ASN A 159 -23.10 10.79 -0.55
N SER A 160 -22.79 11.83 0.22
CA SER A 160 -23.79 12.79 0.74
C SER A 160 -24.26 13.82 -0.29
N GLY A 161 -23.60 13.90 -1.45
CA GLY A 161 -24.01 14.78 -2.55
C GLY A 161 -25.22 14.29 -3.35
N GLY A 162 -25.81 13.14 -3.00
CA GLY A 162 -26.77 12.43 -3.82
C GLY A 162 -28.03 11.93 -3.11
N ASP A 163 -28.65 12.69 -2.20
CA ASP A 163 -30.08 12.49 -1.87
C ASP A 163 -30.65 13.68 -1.04
N SER A 164 -30.96 14.81 -1.68
CA SER A 164 -31.78 15.87 -1.05
C SER A 164 -33.08 16.17 -1.77
N ASN A 165 -33.42 15.41 -2.83
CA ASN A 165 -34.66 15.58 -3.60
C ASN A 165 -35.38 14.23 -3.82
N LYS A 166 -35.62 13.48 -2.74
CA LYS A 166 -36.80 12.61 -2.72
C LYS A 166 -37.93 13.44 -2.15
N GLU A 167 -38.72 13.97 -3.08
CA GLU A 167 -39.98 14.66 -2.84
C GLU A 167 -40.91 13.74 -2.02
N ASP A 168 -41.38 14.26 -0.88
CA ASP A 168 -42.62 13.82 -0.23
C ASP A 168 -43.81 14.53 -0.87
#